data_AF-A0AAW1CI63-F1
#
_entry.id   AF-A0AAW1CI63-F1
#
_cell.length_a   1.000
_cell.length_b   1.000
_cell.length_c   1.000
_cell.angle_alpha   90.00
_cell.angle_beta   90.00
_cell.angle_gamma   90.00
#
_symmetry.space_group_name_H-M   'P 1'
#
loop_
_entity.id
_entity.type
_entity.pdbx_description
1 polymer ?
#
loop_
_entity_poly.entity_id
_entity_poly.type
_entity_poly.pdbx_seq_one_letter_code
_entity_poly.pdbx_strand_id
1 'polypeptide(L)'
;MVRSKFNIYNLYSEYCWRVVYETQTDPNGGKNPHWNKVIQCLLPSGVNTIYVEIYDECSFTMDELIAWAHITIPAQVLHGETCEDWYPVSGKQGDGKEGVINIVLSYLEGANRSCLYSGTAMGPPVMMIPSTAHNLFGVPQFAPVPVYTQIPQQQQPQQQQLNQQSLSQIEEMFPNIDSEVIKSVFEANRGNKDATVNSLLQMLDV
;
A
#
# COMPACT_ATOMS: atom_id res chain seq x y z
N MET A 1 -20.01 21.11 4.56
CA MET A 1 -19.36 20.19 3.59
C MET A 1 -18.42 19.33 4.40
N VAL A 2 -18.23 18.04 4.13
CA VAL A 2 -17.52 17.20 5.12
C VAL A 2 -16.25 16.56 4.58
N ARG A 3 -15.24 16.49 5.44
CA ARG A 3 -13.97 15.77 5.21
C ARG A 3 -13.73 14.79 6.35
N SER A 4 -12.96 13.75 6.11
CA SER A 4 -12.56 12.81 7.15
C SER A 4 -11.04 12.79 7.32
N LYS A 5 -10.61 12.57 8.56
CA LYS A 5 -9.22 12.36 8.95
C LYS A 5 -9.08 10.99 9.58
N PHE A 6 -8.11 10.23 9.11
CA PHE A 6 -7.76 8.92 9.63
C PHE A 6 -6.46 9.07 10.43
N ASN A 7 -6.57 8.84 11.73
CA ASN A 7 -5.46 8.80 12.66
C ASN A 7 -5.18 7.34 13.02
N ILE A 8 -4.00 6.85 12.66
CA ILE A 8 -3.59 5.48 13.00
C ILE A 8 -2.59 5.56 14.14
N TYR A 9 -3.03 5.23 15.36
CA TYR A 9 -2.21 5.30 16.57
C TYR A 9 -1.52 3.96 16.85
N ASN A 10 -0.34 4.01 17.48
CA ASN A 10 0.22 2.88 18.20
C ASN A 10 0.12 3.13 19.71
N LEU A 11 -0.78 2.40 20.38
CA LEU A 11 -1.06 2.57 21.81
C LEU A 11 0.06 2.05 22.74
N TYR A 12 1.12 1.42 22.21
CA TYR A 12 2.12 0.70 22.99
C TYR A 12 3.52 1.36 23.06
N SER A 13 3.72 2.60 22.58
CA SER A 13 5.04 3.24 22.58
C SER A 13 5.00 4.64 23.23
N GLU A 14 5.98 4.91 24.10
CA GLU A 14 6.27 6.25 24.66
C GLU A 14 6.63 7.29 23.57
N TYR A 15 6.84 6.84 22.33
CA TYR A 15 6.91 7.67 21.14
C TYR A 15 5.56 7.64 20.41
N CYS A 16 4.76 8.69 20.59
CA CYS A 16 3.50 8.89 19.89
C CYS A 16 3.78 9.17 18.40
N TRP A 17 3.91 8.10 17.60
CA TRP A 17 3.80 8.20 16.15
C TRP A 17 2.34 8.59 15.85
N ARG A 18 2.13 9.79 15.33
CA ARG A 18 0.83 10.24 14.83
C ARG A 18 1.00 10.58 13.37
N VAL A 19 0.56 9.69 12.49
CA VAL A 19 0.37 10.04 11.08
C VAL A 19 -1.11 10.22 10.83
N VAL A 20 -1.41 11.39 10.27
CA VAL A 20 -2.75 11.83 9.94
C VAL A 20 -2.89 11.78 8.43
N TYR A 21 -3.88 11.04 7.95
CA TYR A 21 -4.27 11.03 6.56
C TYR A 21 -5.62 11.74 6.42
N GLU A 22 -5.75 12.65 5.48
CA GLU A 22 -6.97 13.43 5.29
C GLU A 22 -7.60 13.14 3.92
N THR A 23 -8.93 13.10 3.83
CA THR A 23 -9.64 13.07 2.55
C THR A 23 -9.81 14.47 1.98
N GLN A 24 -10.17 14.53 0.70
CA GLN A 24 -10.81 15.71 0.15
C GLN A 24 -12.17 15.95 0.82
N THR A 25 -12.70 17.13 0.60
CA THR A 25 -14.00 17.55 1.13
C THR A 25 -15.09 17.18 0.16
N ASP A 26 -16.15 16.56 0.66
CA ASP A 26 -17.37 16.30 -0.11
C ASP A 26 -18.30 17.53 -0.01
N PRO A 27 -18.54 18.26 -1.11
CA PRO A 27 -19.40 19.44 -1.12
C PRO A 27 -20.88 19.12 -0.85
N ASN A 28 -21.32 17.88 -1.08
CA ASN A 28 -22.68 17.38 -0.86
C ASN A 28 -22.81 16.56 0.44
N GLY A 29 -21.77 16.56 1.28
CA GLY A 29 -21.64 15.64 2.39
C GLY A 29 -22.53 15.87 3.62
N GLY A 30 -23.52 16.76 3.55
CA GLY A 30 -24.43 17.04 4.67
C GLY A 30 -25.43 15.92 4.99
N LYS A 31 -25.48 14.83 4.19
CA LYS A 31 -26.34 13.66 4.46
C LYS A 31 -25.68 12.32 4.16
N ASN A 32 -24.99 12.21 3.02
CA ASN A 32 -24.34 10.96 2.60
C ASN A 32 -23.04 11.27 1.83
N PRO A 33 -21.96 11.62 2.54
CA PRO A 33 -20.68 11.95 1.91
C PRO A 33 -20.02 10.72 1.27
N HIS A 34 -19.37 10.92 0.12
CA HIS A 34 -18.61 9.91 -0.58
C HIS A 34 -17.19 10.42 -0.85
N TRP A 35 -16.23 9.89 -0.10
CA TRP A 35 -14.83 10.25 -0.31
C TRP A 35 -14.13 9.33 -1.30
N ASN A 36 -14.43 8.02 -1.31
CA ASN A 36 -13.83 7.04 -2.22
C ASN A 36 -12.29 7.17 -2.34
N LYS A 37 -11.63 7.49 -1.22
CA LYS A 37 -10.19 7.72 -1.16
C LYS A 37 -9.48 6.49 -0.64
N VAL A 38 -8.49 6.01 -1.39
CA VAL A 38 -7.57 4.97 -0.93
C VAL A 38 -6.41 5.61 -0.18
N ILE A 39 -6.16 5.13 1.03
CA ILE A 39 -5.02 5.54 1.87
C ILE A 39 -4.11 4.31 2.00
N GLN A 40 -2.83 4.50 1.72
CA GLN A 40 -1.79 3.48 1.92
C GLN A 40 -0.85 3.92 3.03
N CYS A 41 -0.69 3.08 4.04
CA CYS A 41 0.16 3.37 5.19
C CYS A 41 0.85 2.12 5.69
N LEU A 42 2.03 2.29 6.29
CA LEU A 42 2.64 1.24 7.07
C LEU A 42 1.88 1.07 8.38
N LEU A 43 1.58 -0.18 8.73
CA LEU A 43 0.98 -0.54 10.01
C LEU A 43 2.08 -1.07 10.94
N PRO A 44 2.51 -0.30 11.96
CA PRO A 44 3.50 -0.77 12.92
C PRO A 44 3.03 -2.04 13.64
N SER A 45 3.98 -2.89 14.03
CA SER A 45 3.66 -4.07 14.86
C SER A 45 2.97 -3.65 16.16
N GLY A 46 1.94 -4.41 16.54
CA GLY A 46 1.11 -4.13 17.72
C GLY A 46 -0.03 -3.13 17.50
N VAL A 47 -0.13 -2.50 16.33
CA VAL A 47 -1.29 -1.65 15.99
C VAL A 47 -2.42 -2.51 15.45
N ASN A 48 -3.59 -2.41 16.07
CA ASN A 48 -4.80 -3.13 15.65
C ASN A 48 -6.03 -2.22 15.58
N THR A 49 -5.88 -0.90 15.71
CA THR A 49 -7.00 0.03 15.77
C THR A 49 -6.72 1.26 14.91
N ILE A 50 -7.73 1.70 14.17
CA ILE A 50 -7.76 2.92 13.37
C ILE A 50 -8.72 3.88 14.06
N TYR A 51 -8.32 5.13 14.23
CA TYR A 51 -9.21 6.19 14.72
C TYR A 51 -9.61 7.09 13.56
N VAL A 52 -10.90 7.35 13.42
CA VAL A 52 -11.45 8.16 12.34
C VAL A 52 -12.16 9.35 12.95
N GLU A 53 -11.92 10.53 12.37
CA GLU A 53 -12.57 11.79 12.71
C GLU A 53 -13.23 12.35 11.46
N ILE A 54 -14.46 12.85 11.59
CA ILE A 54 -15.22 13.45 10.50
C ILE A 54 -15.49 14.89 10.88
N TYR A 55 -15.10 15.81 10.01
CA TYR A 55 -15.22 17.24 10.21
C TYR A 55 -16.22 17.85 9.23
N ASP A 56 -17.06 18.75 9.71
CA ASP A 56 -17.74 19.73 8.87
C ASP A 56 -16.77 20.89 8.62
N GLU A 57 -16.38 21.03 7.35
CA GLU A 57 -15.49 22.09 6.90
C GLU A 57 -16.28 23.38 6.70
N CYS A 58 -15.77 24.43 7.33
CA CYS A 58 -16.35 25.75 7.29
C CYS A 58 -15.39 26.71 6.59
N SER A 59 -15.86 27.41 5.56
CA SER A 59 -15.00 28.34 4.79
C SER A 59 -14.54 29.56 5.58
N PHE A 60 -15.24 29.92 6.67
CA PHE A 60 -15.02 31.16 7.43
C PHE A 60 -14.84 30.96 8.93
N THR A 61 -14.96 29.72 9.41
CA THR A 61 -14.77 29.36 10.82
C THR A 61 -13.88 28.13 10.93
N MET A 62 -13.50 27.76 12.15
CA MET A 62 -12.78 26.50 12.37
C MET A 62 -13.66 25.32 11.98
N ASP A 63 -13.03 24.28 11.45
CA ASP A 63 -13.68 23.00 11.18
C ASP A 63 -14.23 22.40 12.46
N GLU A 64 -15.43 21.86 12.37
CA GLU A 64 -16.13 21.26 13.49
C GLU A 64 -16.02 19.75 13.43
N LEU A 65 -15.52 19.10 14.49
CA LEU A 65 -15.60 17.65 14.62
C LEU A 65 -17.06 17.25 14.83
N ILE A 66 -17.66 16.57 13.85
CA ILE A 66 -19.07 16.18 13.87
C ILE A 66 -19.27 14.71 14.25
N ALA A 67 -18.30 13.84 13.95
CA ALA A 67 -18.38 12.42 14.30
C ALA A 67 -16.99 11.76 14.38
N TRP A 68 -16.87 10.63 15.07
CA TRP A 68 -15.63 9.85 15.20
C TRP A 68 -15.91 8.36 15.41
N ALA A 69 -14.92 7.50 15.15
CA ALA A 69 -14.99 6.06 15.42
C ALA A 69 -13.63 5.45 15.76
N HIS A 70 -13.63 4.45 16.64
CA HIS A 70 -12.52 3.51 16.83
C HIS A 70 -12.83 2.20 16.12
N ILE A 71 -12.00 1.85 15.15
CA ILE A 71 -12.20 0.66 14.31
C ILE A 71 -11.09 -0.32 14.59
N THR A 72 -11.44 -1.45 15.18
CA THR A 72 -10.51 -2.58 15.34
C THR A 72 -10.31 -3.24 13.98
N ILE A 73 -9.06 -3.40 13.58
CA ILE A 73 -8.67 -4.08 12.35
C ILE A 73 -9.03 -5.56 12.50
N PRO A 74 -9.89 -6.12 11.63
CA PRO A 74 -10.24 -7.53 11.69
C PRO A 74 -9.02 -8.45 11.52
N ALA A 75 -9.00 -9.58 12.23
CA ALA A 75 -7.89 -10.54 12.13
C ALA A 75 -7.73 -11.10 10.71
N GLN A 76 -8.84 -11.24 9.98
CA GLN A 76 -8.89 -11.64 8.57
C GLN A 76 -8.08 -10.68 7.69
N VAL A 77 -8.22 -9.38 7.92
CA VAL A 77 -7.45 -8.35 7.22
C VAL A 77 -5.97 -8.56 7.47
N LEU A 78 -5.57 -8.75 8.73
CA LEU A 78 -4.17 -8.99 9.10
C LEU A 78 -3.58 -10.28 8.50
N HIS A 79 -4.42 -11.24 8.12
CA HIS A 79 -4.02 -12.47 7.41
C HIS A 79 -4.01 -12.32 5.87
N GLY A 80 -4.22 -11.12 5.35
CA GLY A 80 -4.17 -10.82 3.92
C GLY A 80 -5.52 -10.79 3.21
N GLU A 81 -6.64 -10.96 3.92
CA GLU A 81 -7.97 -10.81 3.34
C GLU A 81 -8.34 -9.32 3.19
N THR A 82 -9.26 -9.03 2.27
CA THR A 82 -9.86 -7.70 2.15
C THR A 82 -11.26 -7.75 2.76
N CYS A 83 -11.53 -6.84 3.69
CA CYS A 83 -12.82 -6.75 4.36
C CYS A 83 -13.43 -5.37 4.12
N GLU A 84 -14.73 -5.34 3.82
CA GLU A 84 -15.55 -4.13 3.76
C GLU A 84 -16.61 -4.22 4.84
N ASP A 85 -16.76 -3.17 5.63
CA ASP A 85 -17.78 -3.12 6.67
C ASP A 85 -18.28 -1.69 6.95
N TRP A 86 -19.45 -1.61 7.58
CA TRP A 86 -20.10 -0.37 8.01
C TRP A 86 -19.91 -0.17 9.51
N TYR A 87 -19.12 0.82 9.88
CA TYR A 87 -18.78 1.12 11.28
C TYR A 87 -19.65 2.24 11.82
N PRO A 88 -20.32 2.07 12.97
CA PRO A 88 -21.08 3.14 13.60
C PRO A 88 -20.15 4.27 14.07
N VAL A 89 -20.60 5.51 13.90
CA VAL A 89 -19.85 6.70 14.34
C VAL A 89 -20.54 7.37 15.52
N SER A 90 -19.72 7.88 16.44
CA SER A 90 -20.10 8.54 17.68
C SER A 90 -19.87 10.04 17.59
N GLY A 91 -20.55 10.83 18.41
CA GLY A 91 -20.39 12.27 18.43
C GLY A 91 -21.26 12.94 19.49
N LYS A 92 -21.82 14.11 19.17
CA LYS A 92 -22.63 14.92 20.09
C LYS A 92 -23.95 14.24 20.48
N GLN A 93 -24.51 13.41 19.60
CA GLN A 93 -25.74 12.64 19.82
C GLN A 93 -25.51 11.40 20.70
N GLY A 94 -24.25 11.05 20.98
CA GLY A 94 -23.82 9.91 21.78
C GLY A 94 -23.20 8.78 20.96
N ASP A 95 -22.91 7.67 21.62
CA ASP A 95 -22.16 6.56 21.03
C ASP A 95 -22.94 5.85 19.93
N GLY A 96 -22.33 5.74 18.73
CA GLY A 96 -22.91 5.07 17.57
C GLY A 96 -24.16 5.71 17.00
N LYS A 97 -24.40 7.00 17.29
CA LYS A 97 -25.64 7.72 16.94
C LYS A 97 -25.49 8.77 15.85
N GLU A 98 -24.28 9.02 15.34
CA GLU A 98 -24.06 10.01 14.28
C GLU A 98 -24.19 9.41 12.86
N GLY A 99 -24.41 8.11 12.75
CA GLY A 99 -24.54 7.37 11.49
C GLY A 99 -23.56 6.20 11.39
N VAL A 100 -23.22 5.82 10.16
CA VAL A 100 -22.26 4.76 9.85
C VAL A 100 -21.29 5.23 8.76
N ILE A 101 -20.06 4.74 8.79
CA ILE A 101 -19.04 4.95 7.76
C ILE A 101 -18.64 3.60 7.14
N ASN A 102 -18.62 3.52 5.81
CA ASN A 102 -18.12 2.36 5.08
C ASN A 102 -16.60 2.45 4.93
N ILE A 103 -15.90 1.39 5.28
CA ILE A 103 -14.45 1.31 5.14
C ILE A 103 -14.06 -0.06 4.58
N VAL A 104 -13.23 -0.03 3.55
CA VAL A 104 -12.56 -1.22 2.99
C VAL A 104 -11.13 -1.27 3.53
N LEU A 105 -10.79 -2.36 4.19
CA LEU A 105 -9.47 -2.62 4.77
C LEU A 105 -8.80 -3.80 4.07
N SER A 106 -7.54 -3.63 3.72
CA SER A 106 -6.66 -4.68 3.19
C SER A 106 -5.28 -4.52 3.79
N TYR A 107 -4.62 -5.62 4.15
CA TYR A 107 -3.25 -5.59 4.66
C TYR A 107 -2.37 -6.54 3.87
N LEU A 108 -1.15 -6.10 3.59
CA LEU A 108 -0.13 -6.89 2.91
C LEU A 108 1.00 -7.16 3.91
N GLU A 109 1.08 -8.40 4.38
CA GLU A 109 2.17 -8.86 5.22
C GLU A 109 3.48 -8.88 4.41
N GLY A 110 4.55 -8.28 4.93
CA GLY A 110 5.87 -8.39 4.31
C GLY A 110 6.25 -7.29 3.30
N ALA A 111 5.73 -6.06 3.44
CA ALA A 111 6.47 -4.89 2.96
C ALA A 111 7.75 -4.70 3.81
N ASN A 112 8.71 -5.60 3.64
CA ASN A 112 10.10 -5.38 3.99
C ASN A 112 10.52 -4.04 3.39
N ARG A 113 10.62 -3.00 4.21
CA ARG A 113 11.52 -1.83 4.15
C ARG A 113 12.02 -1.30 2.78
N SER A 114 11.31 -1.49 1.68
CA SER A 114 11.77 -1.10 0.34
C SER A 114 11.03 0.13 -0.20
N CYS A 115 9.89 0.52 0.39
CA CYS A 115 9.08 1.61 -0.14
C CYS A 115 9.35 3.00 0.47
N LEU A 116 10.47 3.22 1.19
CA LEU A 116 10.77 4.53 1.80
C LEU A 116 12.09 5.21 1.42
N TYR A 117 12.91 4.66 0.51
CA TYR A 117 14.11 5.38 0.04
C TYR A 117 14.36 5.18 -1.45
N SER A 118 13.42 5.62 -2.30
CA SER A 118 13.75 5.93 -3.70
C SER A 118 14.06 7.42 -3.79
N GLY A 119 15.31 7.81 -3.51
CA GLY A 119 15.68 9.23 -3.61
C GLY A 119 17.16 9.59 -3.46
N THR A 120 18.02 8.73 -2.91
CA THR A 120 19.45 9.07 -2.78
C THR A 120 20.34 7.93 -3.24
N ALA A 121 21.09 8.22 -4.30
CA ALA A 121 22.14 7.45 -4.93
C ALA A 121 22.87 6.49 -3.97
N MET A 122 22.62 5.19 -4.12
CA MET A 122 23.47 4.15 -3.56
C MET A 122 24.69 4.04 -4.47
N GLY A 123 25.81 4.65 -4.06
CA GLY A 123 27.11 4.33 -4.64
C GLY A 123 27.42 2.84 -4.45
N PRO A 124 28.21 2.22 -5.35
CA PRO A 124 28.54 0.81 -5.25
C PRO A 124 29.28 0.51 -3.93
N PRO A 125 29.05 -0.67 -3.31
CA PRO A 125 29.74 -1.04 -2.09
C PRO A 125 31.26 -1.11 -2.33
N VAL A 126 32.04 -0.47 -1.46
CA VAL A 126 33.52 -0.52 -1.47
C VAL A 126 34.01 -1.56 -0.46
N MET A 127 35.01 -2.36 -0.84
CA MET A 127 35.71 -3.28 0.05
C MET A 127 37.10 -2.71 0.35
N MET A 128 37.51 -2.77 1.62
CA MET A 128 38.83 -2.34 2.07
C MET A 128 39.77 -3.55 2.04
N ILE A 129 40.84 -3.48 1.24
CA ILE A 129 41.88 -4.52 1.23
C ILE A 129 43.19 -4.00 1.81
N PRO A 130 43.99 -4.85 2.48
CA PRO A 130 45.32 -4.47 2.93
C PRO A 130 46.21 -4.10 1.73
N SER A 131 46.73 -2.88 1.73
CA SER A 131 47.61 -2.40 0.66
C SER A 131 49.05 -2.86 0.91
N THR A 132 49.76 -3.26 -0.14
CA THR A 132 51.20 -3.61 -0.07
C THR A 132 52.11 -2.38 -0.09
N ALA A 133 51.55 -1.17 -0.08
CA ALA A 133 52.32 0.06 0.12
C ALA A 133 53.04 -0.02 1.48
N HIS A 134 54.35 0.24 1.47
CA HIS A 134 55.23 0.14 2.63
C HIS A 134 54.58 0.74 3.88
N ASN A 135 54.46 -0.06 4.94
CA ASN A 135 53.94 0.36 6.24
C ASN A 135 54.79 1.52 6.77
N LEU A 136 54.35 2.77 6.57
CA LEU A 136 54.94 3.90 7.27
C LEU A 136 54.49 3.81 8.74
N PHE A 137 55.45 3.72 9.65
CA PHE A 137 55.22 3.74 11.11
C PHE A 137 54.43 2.56 11.69
N GLY A 138 54.43 1.40 11.03
CA GLY A 138 53.86 0.17 11.60
C GLY A 138 52.33 0.14 11.67
N VAL A 139 51.65 1.06 10.98
CA VAL A 139 50.18 1.10 10.92
C VAL A 139 49.73 0.52 9.57
N PRO A 140 48.95 -0.57 9.54
CA PRO A 140 48.48 -1.17 8.30
C PRO A 140 47.59 -0.19 7.52
N GLN A 141 47.93 0.05 6.25
CA GLN A 141 47.18 0.91 5.34
C GLN A 141 46.17 0.08 4.53
N PHE A 142 44.91 0.52 4.51
CA PHE A 142 43.84 -0.10 3.73
C PHE A 142 43.45 0.82 2.56
N ALA A 143 43.26 0.25 1.37
CA ALA A 143 42.80 0.99 0.19
C ALA A 143 41.36 0.59 -0.16
N PRO A 144 40.46 1.57 -0.45
CA PRO A 144 39.12 1.28 -0.91
C PRO A 144 39.14 0.84 -2.37
N VAL A 145 38.59 -0.34 -2.64
CA VAL A 145 38.38 -0.84 -4.01
C VAL A 145 36.88 -0.91 -4.26
N PRO A 146 36.35 -0.28 -5.32
CA PRO A 146 34.95 -0.44 -5.70
C PRO A 146 34.72 -1.91 -6.05
N VAL A 147 33.81 -2.56 -5.33
CA VAL A 147 33.42 -3.92 -5.64
C VAL A 147 32.32 -3.83 -6.69
N TYR A 148 32.70 -4.06 -7.94
CA TYR A 148 31.73 -4.47 -8.93
C TYR A 148 31.38 -5.92 -8.61
N THR A 149 30.41 -6.11 -7.74
CA THR A 149 29.72 -7.39 -7.69
C THR A 149 29.08 -7.54 -9.07
N GLN A 150 29.66 -8.41 -9.91
CA GLN A 150 28.88 -9.02 -10.96
C GLN A 150 27.71 -9.65 -10.25
N ILE A 151 26.57 -9.00 -10.37
CA ILE A 151 25.29 -9.48 -9.87
C ILE A 151 25.21 -10.89 -10.44
N PRO A 152 25.21 -11.95 -9.61
CA PRO A 152 24.77 -13.23 -10.10
C PRO A 152 23.37 -12.94 -10.62
N GLN A 153 23.15 -13.06 -11.94
CA GLN A 153 21.81 -13.06 -12.49
C GLN A 153 21.06 -14.13 -11.72
N GLN A 154 20.29 -13.69 -10.71
CA GLN A 154 19.33 -14.54 -10.05
C GLN A 154 18.34 -14.89 -11.15
N GLN A 155 18.51 -16.10 -11.67
CA GLN A 155 17.50 -16.81 -12.40
C GLN A 155 16.17 -16.57 -11.66
N GLN A 156 15.19 -16.00 -12.37
CA GLN A 156 13.79 -16.01 -12.00
C GLN A 156 13.13 -17.18 -12.77
N PRO A 157 13.04 -18.43 -12.27
CA PRO A 157 12.37 -19.46 -13.06
C PRO A 157 10.91 -19.71 -12.68
N GLN A 158 10.39 -19.27 -11.53
CA GLN A 158 9.08 -19.80 -11.07
C GLN A 158 7.86 -18.92 -11.36
N GLN A 159 7.97 -17.59 -11.33
CA GLN A 159 6.83 -16.73 -11.65
C GLN A 159 6.61 -16.57 -13.16
N GLN A 160 7.66 -16.62 -13.97
CA GLN A 160 7.54 -16.51 -15.43
C GLN A 160 6.97 -17.78 -16.08
N GLN A 161 7.18 -18.97 -15.49
CA GLN A 161 6.59 -20.20 -16.02
C GLN A 161 5.08 -20.26 -15.74
N LEU A 162 4.66 -19.90 -14.52
CA LEU A 162 3.24 -19.85 -14.16
C LEU A 162 2.49 -18.80 -15.00
N ASN A 163 3.12 -17.64 -15.23
CA ASN A 163 2.53 -16.58 -16.05
C ASN A 163 2.43 -16.97 -17.53
N GLN A 164 3.43 -17.67 -18.10
CA GLN A 164 3.38 -18.14 -19.50
C GLN A 164 2.32 -19.24 -19.71
N GLN A 165 2.16 -20.17 -18.77
CA GLN A 165 1.11 -21.19 -18.84
C GLN A 165 -0.28 -20.56 -18.73
N SER A 166 -0.43 -19.56 -17.85
CA SER A 166 -1.71 -18.84 -17.66
C SER A 166 -2.08 -18.05 -18.91
N LEU A 167 -1.10 -17.40 -19.55
CA LEU A 167 -1.27 -16.63 -20.78
C LEU A 167 -1.66 -17.54 -21.95
N SER A 168 -0.97 -18.68 -22.12
CA SER A 168 -1.29 -19.66 -23.17
C SER A 168 -2.71 -20.21 -23.03
N GLN A 169 -3.17 -20.47 -21.80
CA GLN A 169 -4.55 -20.90 -21.54
C GLN A 169 -5.58 -19.80 -21.87
N ILE A 170 -5.25 -18.53 -21.64
CA ILE A 170 -6.13 -17.41 -22.00
C ILE A 170 -6.20 -17.26 -23.53
N GLU A 171 -5.07 -17.41 -24.23
CA GLU A 171 -5.04 -17.44 -25.70
C GLU A 171 -5.90 -18.58 -26.27
N GLU A 172 -5.91 -19.76 -25.65
CA GLU A 172 -6.79 -20.87 -26.04
C GLU A 172 -8.28 -20.58 -25.78
N MET A 173 -8.63 -19.83 -24.72
CA MET A 173 -10.02 -19.45 -24.42
C MET A 173 -10.55 -18.38 -25.38
N PHE A 174 -9.68 -17.56 -25.96
CA PHE A 174 -10.04 -16.43 -26.82
C PHE A 174 -9.27 -16.43 -28.15
N PRO A 175 -9.47 -17.44 -29.03
CA PRO A 175 -8.73 -17.55 -30.30
C PRO A 175 -9.03 -16.43 -31.31
N ASN A 176 -10.07 -15.62 -31.06
CA ASN A 176 -10.48 -14.49 -31.90
C ASN A 176 -9.92 -13.13 -31.42
N ILE A 177 -9.21 -13.09 -30.28
CA ILE A 177 -8.59 -11.88 -29.73
C ILE A 177 -7.09 -11.92 -30.02
N ASP A 178 -6.52 -10.77 -30.38
CA ASP A 178 -5.08 -10.62 -30.63
C ASP A 178 -4.25 -10.89 -29.36
N SER A 179 -3.19 -11.69 -29.50
CA SER A 179 -2.23 -12.03 -28.45
C SER A 179 -1.61 -10.80 -27.77
N GLU A 180 -1.43 -9.68 -28.48
CA GLU A 180 -0.90 -8.46 -27.87
C GLU A 180 -1.91 -7.79 -26.91
N VAL A 181 -3.20 -7.88 -27.23
CA VAL A 181 -4.27 -7.36 -26.38
C VAL A 181 -4.42 -8.25 -25.14
N ILE A 182 -4.36 -9.56 -25.31
CA ILE A 182 -4.39 -10.52 -24.20
C ILE A 182 -3.23 -10.27 -23.25
N LYS A 183 -2.01 -10.05 -23.77
CA LYS A 183 -0.82 -9.69 -22.99
C LYS A 183 -1.01 -8.39 -22.22
N SER A 184 -1.47 -7.34 -22.89
CA SER A 184 -1.68 -6.03 -22.27
C SER A 184 -2.69 -6.09 -21.13
N VAL A 185 -3.80 -6.79 -21.31
CA VAL A 185 -4.84 -6.95 -20.28
C VAL A 185 -4.35 -7.85 -19.15
N PHE A 186 -3.58 -8.90 -19.45
CA PHE A 186 -2.97 -9.78 -18.45
C PHE A 186 -1.95 -9.05 -17.57
N GLU A 187 -1.13 -8.18 -18.19
CA GLU A 187 -0.17 -7.32 -17.48
C GLU A 187 -0.88 -6.24 -16.66
N ALA A 188 -1.93 -5.62 -17.21
CA ALA A 188 -2.76 -4.65 -16.48
C ALA A 188 -3.40 -5.28 -15.24
N ASN A 189 -3.76 -6.56 -15.31
CA ASN A 189 -4.29 -7.35 -14.20
C ASN A 189 -3.20 -8.02 -13.34
N ARG A 190 -1.92 -7.60 -13.48
CA ARG A 190 -0.77 -8.09 -12.69
C ARG A 190 -0.59 -9.61 -12.72
N GLY A 191 -0.93 -10.24 -13.84
CA GLY A 191 -0.83 -11.70 -14.03
C GLY A 191 -1.97 -12.50 -13.39
N ASN A 192 -3.06 -11.84 -12.97
CA ASN A 192 -4.25 -12.52 -12.46
C ASN A 192 -5.10 -13.07 -13.62
N LYS A 193 -5.15 -14.40 -13.76
CA LYS A 193 -5.87 -15.09 -14.85
C LYS A 193 -7.37 -14.78 -14.85
N ASP A 194 -8.04 -14.89 -13.71
CA ASP A 194 -9.49 -14.76 -13.61
C ASP A 194 -9.95 -13.33 -13.86
N ALA A 195 -9.19 -12.34 -13.36
CA ALA A 195 -9.44 -10.93 -13.64
C ALA A 195 -9.25 -10.60 -15.13
N THR A 196 -8.24 -11.21 -15.77
CA THR A 196 -7.98 -11.04 -17.20
C THR A 196 -9.11 -11.63 -18.04
N VAL A 197 -9.58 -12.83 -17.71
CA VAL A 197 -10.71 -13.48 -18.41
C VAL A 197 -11.97 -12.63 -18.30
N ASN A 198 -12.30 -12.15 -17.10
CA ASN A 198 -13.48 -11.28 -16.91
C ASN A 198 -13.36 -9.97 -17.68
N SER A 199 -12.17 -9.39 -17.75
CA SER A 199 -11.91 -8.16 -18.53
C SER A 199 -12.08 -8.41 -20.03
N LEU A 200 -11.57 -9.53 -20.55
CA LEU A 200 -11.68 -9.89 -21.96
C LEU A 200 -13.13 -10.26 -22.35
N LEU A 201 -13.87 -10.94 -21.47
CA LEU A 201 -15.30 -11.21 -21.66
C LEU A 201 -16.11 -9.90 -21.77
N GLN A 202 -15.84 -8.93 -20.89
CA GLN A 202 -16.49 -7.62 -20.93
C GLN A 202 -16.16 -6.82 -22.20
N MET A 203 -14.99 -7.04 -22.81
CA MET A 203 -14.62 -6.40 -24.08
C MET A 203 -15.30 -7.03 -25.30
N LEU A 204 -15.73 -8.29 -25.21
CA LEU A 204 -16.40 -9.00 -26.30
C LEU A 204 -17.93 -8.87 -26.28
N ASP A 205 -18.52 -8.46 -25.17
CA ASP A 205 -19.98 -8.37 -24.98
C ASP A 205 -20.58 -7.03 -25.46
N VAL A 206 -20.00 -6.45 -26.53
CA VAL A 206 -20.49 -5.22 -27.20
C VAL A 206 -20.79 -5.49 -28.67
#